data_AF-A0A2V5QWW2-F1
#
_entry.id   AF-A0A2V5QWW2-F1
#
_cell.length_a   1.000
_cell.length_b   1.000
_cell.length_c   1.000
_cell.angle_alpha   90.00
_cell.angle_beta   90.00
_cell.angle_gamma   90.00
#
_symmetry.space_group_name_H-M   'P 1'
#
loop_
_entity.id
_entity.type
_entity.pdbx_description
1 polymer ?
#
loop_
_entity_poly.entity_id
_entity_poly.type
_entity_poly.pdbx_seq_one_letter_code
_entity_poly.pdbx_strand_id
1 'polypeptide(L)'
;MNPKIICLLAAVSLALNAQLLAAGGKTYEMTGTVVAATGTTLAIQKGTEKYEFAIDPATIKGSAELKVDSTVTVTYVMSATKVEGASPSKE
;
A
#
# COMPACT_ATOMS: atom_id res chain seq x y z
N MET A 1 -3.62 -37.53 19.22
CA MET A 1 -3.84 -36.34 18.38
C MET A 1 -4.83 -36.70 17.28
N ASN A 2 -5.96 -36.01 17.17
CA ASN A 2 -7.06 -36.41 16.27
C ASN A 2 -6.66 -36.13 14.80
N PRO A 3 -6.72 -37.11 13.87
CA PRO A 3 -6.31 -36.92 12.48
C PRO A 3 -7.09 -35.80 11.77
N LYS A 4 -8.32 -35.53 12.20
CA LYS A 4 -9.14 -34.42 11.71
C LYS A 4 -8.54 -33.05 12.05
N ILE A 5 -7.91 -32.93 13.22
CA ILE A 5 -7.23 -31.70 13.67
C ILE A 5 -5.94 -31.49 12.87
N ILE A 6 -5.23 -32.57 12.54
CA ILE A 6 -4.00 -32.50 11.73
C ILE A 6 -4.31 -32.04 10.29
N CYS A 7 -5.36 -32.57 9.66
CA CYS A 7 -5.78 -32.14 8.33
C CYS A 7 -6.30 -30.69 8.31
N LEU A 8 -7.05 -30.27 9.34
CA LEU A 8 -7.54 -28.91 9.44
C LEU A 8 -6.40 -27.90 9.66
N LEU A 9 -5.39 -28.27 10.45
CA LEU A 9 -4.23 -27.43 10.71
C LEU A 9 -3.32 -27.32 9.48
N ALA A 10 -3.16 -28.41 8.70
CA ALA A 10 -2.43 -28.38 7.43
C ALA A 10 -3.12 -27.50 6.36
N ALA A 11 -4.46 -27.50 6.31
CA ALA A 11 -5.22 -26.66 5.39
C ALA A 11 -5.12 -25.17 5.75
N VAL A 12 -5.10 -24.83 7.05
CA VAL A 12 -4.88 -23.45 7.52
C VAL A 12 -3.47 -22.96 7.20
N SER A 13 -2.45 -23.81 7.32
CA SER A 13 -1.06 -23.47 6.97
C SER A 13 -0.89 -23.12 5.49
N LEU A 14 -1.60 -23.80 4.58
CA LEU A 14 -1.56 -23.50 3.14
C LEU A 14 -2.25 -22.18 2.79
N ALA A 15 -3.31 -21.80 3.52
CA ALA A 15 -4.05 -20.56 3.27
C ALA A 15 -3.27 -19.29 3.68
N LEU A 16 -2.27 -19.40 4.57
CA LEU A 16 -1.42 -18.26 4.97
C LEU A 16 -0.32 -17.90 3.95
N ASN A 17 -0.12 -18.71 2.91
CA ASN A 17 0.93 -18.49 1.89
C ASN A 17 0.44 -17.73 0.64
N ALA A 18 -0.74 -17.11 0.68
CA ALA A 18 -1.28 -16.35 -0.45
C ALA A 18 -0.59 -14.98 -0.71
N GLN A 19 0.58 -14.74 -0.11
CA GLN A 19 1.40 -13.53 -0.34
C GLN A 19 2.67 -13.87 -1.12
N LEU A 20 2.56 -14.59 -2.23
CA LEU A 20 3.68 -14.67 -3.15
C LEU A 20 3.18 -14.50 -4.58
N LEU A 21 2.79 -13.28 -4.92
CA LEU A 21 2.62 -12.87 -6.31
C LEU A 21 2.76 -11.34 -6.43
N ALA A 22 3.99 -10.85 -6.43
CA ALA A 22 4.37 -9.66 -7.18
C ALA A 22 5.90 -9.52 -7.17
N ALA A 23 6.52 -9.62 -8.34
CA ALA A 23 7.78 -8.95 -8.64
C ALA A 23 7.57 -7.42 -8.71
N GLY A 24 6.82 -6.87 -7.74
CA GLY A 24 6.48 -5.45 -7.63
C GLY A 24 7.43 -4.78 -6.65
N GLY A 25 7.68 -3.49 -6.85
CA GLY A 25 8.58 -2.71 -5.99
C GLY A 25 8.28 -2.85 -4.49
N LYS A 26 9.24 -2.43 -3.66
CA LYS A 26 9.08 -2.43 -2.20
C LYS A 26 7.78 -1.71 -1.82
N THR A 27 7.00 -2.34 -0.95
CA THR A 27 5.84 -1.72 -0.33
C THR A 27 6.29 -0.84 0.82
N TYR A 28 5.74 0.36 0.89
CA TYR A 28 5.97 1.35 1.92
C TYR A 28 4.67 1.66 2.65
N GLU A 29 4.80 2.13 3.89
CA GLU A 29 3.68 2.61 4.67
C GLU A 29 3.91 4.06 5.08
N MET A 30 2.85 4.84 5.08
CA MET A 30 2.88 6.23 5.46
C MET A 30 1.60 6.60 6.21
N THR A 31 1.77 7.03 7.47
CA THR A 31 0.66 7.52 8.29
C THR A 31 0.63 9.04 8.27
N GLY A 32 -0.55 9.60 8.06
CA GLY A 32 -0.79 11.04 8.05
C GLY A 32 -2.27 11.39 8.18
N THR A 33 -2.55 12.69 8.24
CA THR A 33 -3.90 13.23 8.36
C THR A 33 -4.45 13.56 6.98
N VAL A 34 -5.67 13.12 6.65
CA VAL A 34 -6.31 13.42 5.36
C VAL A 34 -6.58 14.91 5.25
N VAL A 35 -6.07 15.52 4.19
CA VAL A 35 -6.34 16.94 3.84
C VAL A 35 -7.40 17.02 2.74
N ALA A 36 -7.36 16.07 1.81
CA ALA A 36 -8.34 15.97 0.74
C ALA A 36 -8.40 14.52 0.24
N ALA A 37 -9.59 14.06 -0.12
CA ALA A 37 -9.77 12.80 -0.82
C ALA A 37 -10.77 13.03 -1.95
N THR A 38 -10.38 12.66 -3.16
CA THR A 38 -11.28 12.50 -4.31
C THR A 38 -11.43 11.00 -4.58
N GLY A 39 -12.39 10.62 -5.42
CA GLY A 39 -12.59 9.21 -5.78
C GLY A 39 -11.34 8.53 -6.37
N THR A 40 -10.34 9.29 -6.84
CA THR A 40 -9.11 8.76 -7.46
C THR A 40 -7.81 9.34 -6.90
N THR A 41 -7.88 10.28 -5.96
CA THR A 41 -6.69 10.89 -5.34
C THR A 41 -6.87 11.01 -3.84
N LEU A 42 -5.81 10.79 -3.08
CA LEU A 42 -5.77 10.98 -1.64
C LEU A 42 -4.58 11.86 -1.30
N ALA A 43 -4.84 12.97 -0.61
CA ALA A 43 -3.80 13.82 -0.08
C ALA A 43 -3.79 13.79 1.44
N ILE A 44 -2.62 13.53 2.02
CA ILE A 44 -2.42 13.50 3.46
C ILE A 44 -1.29 14.43 3.87
N GLN A 45 -1.33 14.90 5.11
CA GLN A 45 -0.28 15.70 5.73
C GLN A 45 0.48 14.87 6.75
N LYS A 46 1.81 14.94 6.71
CA LYS A 46 2.71 14.35 7.69
C LYS A 46 3.72 15.40 8.12
N GLY A 47 3.59 15.88 9.36
CA GLY A 47 4.34 17.04 9.84
C GLY A 47 3.94 18.30 9.06
N THR A 48 4.91 18.95 8.44
CA THR A 48 4.72 20.16 7.62
C THR A 48 4.56 19.88 6.13
N GLU A 49 4.66 18.62 5.71
CA GLU A 49 4.64 18.22 4.30
C GLU A 49 3.32 17.57 3.92
N LYS A 50 2.86 17.89 2.71
CA LYS A 50 1.67 17.29 2.08
C LYS A 50 2.11 16.30 1.02
N TYR A 51 1.52 15.12 1.03
CA TYR A 51 1.77 14.04 0.10
C TYR A 51 0.48 13.70 -0.63
N GLU A 52 0.58 13.41 -1.92
CA GLU A 52 -0.55 13.05 -2.76
C GLU A 52 -0.32 11.67 -3.39
N PHE A 53 -1.36 10.85 -3.33
CA PHE A 53 -1.38 9.50 -3.84
C PHE A 53 -2.48 9.38 -4.87
N ALA A 54 -2.14 8.82 -6.03
CA ALA A 54 -3.15 8.25 -6.91
C ALA A 54 -3.70 6.99 -6.24
N ILE A 55 -5.01 6.92 -6.06
CA ILE A 55 -5.68 5.78 -5.45
C ILE A 55 -6.71 5.21 -6.41
N ASP A 56 -6.92 3.91 -6.33
CA ASP A 56 -8.07 3.25 -6.94
C ASP A 56 -9.14 3.09 -5.85
N PRO A 57 -10.38 3.59 -6.02
CA PRO A 57 -11.42 3.50 -5.01
C PRO A 57 -11.76 2.05 -4.62
N ALA A 58 -11.54 1.06 -5.49
CA ALA A 58 -11.68 -0.35 -5.17
C ALA A 58 -10.60 -0.88 -4.21
N THR A 59 -9.49 -0.17 -4.04
CA THR A 59 -8.43 -0.52 -3.07
C THR A 59 -8.74 -0.07 -1.65
N ILE A 60 -9.72 0.83 -1.48
CA ILE A 60 -10.16 1.30 -0.17
C ILE A 60 -10.95 0.17 0.50
N LYS A 61 -10.33 -0.49 1.49
CA LYS A 61 -10.94 -1.61 2.21
C LYS A 61 -11.82 -1.10 3.36
N GLY A 62 -13.02 -1.69 3.47
CA GLY A 62 -13.94 -1.48 4.60
C GLY A 62 -14.66 -0.13 4.56
N SER A 63 -15.20 0.29 5.70
CA SER A 63 -15.82 1.59 5.93
C SER A 63 -14.77 2.67 6.27
N ALA A 64 -13.60 2.61 5.62
CA ALA A 64 -12.58 3.64 5.72
C ALA A 64 -13.08 4.93 5.06
N GLU A 65 -13.80 5.73 5.83
CA GLU A 65 -14.28 7.02 5.37
C GLU A 65 -13.08 7.97 5.32
N LEU A 66 -12.61 8.30 4.11
CA LEU A 66 -11.51 9.23 3.86
C LEU A 66 -11.96 10.69 4.15
N LYS A 67 -12.46 10.91 5.36
CA LYS A 67 -12.87 12.22 5.85
C LYS A 67 -11.64 13.08 6.05
N VAL A 68 -11.76 14.35 5.71
CA VAL A 68 -10.78 15.38 6.08
C VAL A 68 -10.57 15.34 7.60
N ASP A 69 -9.34 15.60 8.04
CA ASP A 69 -8.87 15.55 9.42
C ASP A 69 -8.80 14.17 10.07
N SER A 70 -9.10 13.09 9.32
CA SER A 70 -8.94 11.72 9.83
C SER A 70 -7.51 11.22 9.64
N THR A 71 -6.99 10.50 10.63
CA THR A 71 -5.70 9.81 10.53
C THR A 71 -5.84 8.54 9.72
N VAL A 72 -5.00 8.37 8.70
CA VAL A 72 -4.97 7.18 7.84
C VAL A 72 -3.55 6.68 7.66
N THR A 73 -3.41 5.36 7.46
CA THR A 73 -2.16 4.74 7.01
C THR A 73 -2.33 4.31 5.56
N VAL A 74 -1.45 4.82 4.70
CA VAL A 74 -1.42 4.52 3.27
C VAL A 74 -0.33 3.50 3.02
N THR A 75 -0.72 2.34 2.47
CA THR A 75 0.22 1.32 1.97
C THR A 75 0.37 1.52 0.47
N TYR A 76 1.58 1.77 -0.02
CA TYR A 76 1.83 2.10 -1.42
C TYR A 76 3.14 1.53 -1.94
N VAL A 77 3.28 1.47 -3.26
CA VAL A 77 4.53 1.11 -3.94
C VAL A 77 5.05 2.33 -4.67
N MET A 78 6.30 2.71 -4.43
CA MET A 78 6.96 3.77 -5.23
C MET A 78 7.35 3.21 -6.59
N SER A 79 6.76 3.78 -7.65
CA SER A 79 7.03 3.40 -9.04
C SER A 79 7.47 4.63 -9.84
N ALA A 80 8.54 4.48 -10.62
CA ALA A 80 8.98 5.51 -11.56
C ALA A 80 8.21 5.39 -12.87
N THR A 81 7.67 6.49 -13.39
CA THR A 81 7.00 6.55 -14.70
C THR A 81 7.97 6.79 -15.85
N LYS A 82 9.12 7.43 -15.58
CA LYS A 82 10.20 7.69 -16.53
C LYS A 82 11.53 7.78 -15.78
N VAL A 83 12.60 7.22 -16.33
CA VAL A 83 13.97 7.35 -15.82
C VAL A 83 14.85 7.82 -16.97
N GLU A 84 15.52 8.95 -16.82
CA GLU A 84 16.47 9.49 -17.79
C GLU A 84 17.87 9.50 -17.19
N GLY A 85 18.82 8.87 -17.89
CA GLY A 85 20.22 8.89 -17.48
C GLY A 85 20.93 10.12 -18.02
N ALA A 86 21.51 10.94 -17.16
CA ALA A 86 22.56 11.85 -17.57
C ALA A 86 23.81 11.00 -17.86
N SER A 87 24.28 10.98 -19.11
CA SER A 87 25.57 10.34 -19.43
C SER A 87 26.67 10.97 -18.57
N PRO A 88 27.53 10.18 -17.89
CA PRO A 88 28.68 10.77 -17.21
C PRO A 88 29.58 11.37 -18.27
N SER A 89 29.76 12.69 -18.24
CA SER A 89 30.83 13.36 -18.97
C SER A 89 32.14 12.67 -18.58
N LYS A 90 32.76 12.03 -19.57
CA LYS A 90 33.99 11.25 -19.45
C LYS A 90 35.10 12.15 -18.87
N GLU A 91 35.64 11.80 -17.69
CA GLU A 91 36.93 12.31 -17.20
C GLU A 91 38.09 11.74 -18.03
#